data_AF-A0AA40E1L9-F1
#
_entry.id   AF-A0AA40E1L9-F1
#
_cell.length_a   1.000
_cell.length_b   1.000
_cell.length_c   1.000
_cell.angle_alpha   90.00
_cell.angle_beta   90.00
_cell.angle_gamma   90.00
#
_symmetry.space_group_name_H-M   'P 1'
#
loop_
_entity.id
_entity.type
_entity.pdbx_description
1 polymer ?
#
loop_
_entity_poly.entity_id
_entity_poly.type
_entity_poly.pdbx_seq_one_letter_code
_entity_poly.pdbx_strand_id
1 'polypeptide(L)'
;MTLAHNMFIRGLNSIYLQAPHIAAAEHHNFAQYMRRWSTIVRLHYQAEEVDFFTAIEALSGVESIMEGNIAQHHAFEPGLDAFHAHVEAVLAGTEDVLVAHLADGIPTLEGLRPHADKLEPFVEEGHGRGGAELDELGLSGMVWAFAHIDLEFGDGMWANWPAASAVVRFLATSLFWRIHGGMAKFKAVDKSGHMRHLYAVLK
;
A
#
# COMPACT_ATOMS: atom_id res chain seq x y z
N MET A 1 -4.84 -33.20 -8.89
CA MET A 1 -4.41 -32.48 -7.66
C MET A 1 -3.00 -31.91 -7.79
N THR A 2 -1.94 -32.71 -7.75
CA THR A 2 -0.54 -32.20 -7.79
C THR A 2 -0.21 -31.29 -8.98
N LEU A 3 -0.74 -31.60 -10.16
CA LEU A 3 -0.53 -30.75 -11.36
C LEU A 3 -1.18 -29.36 -11.22
N ALA A 4 -2.35 -29.28 -10.58
CA ALA A 4 -3.04 -28.00 -10.34
C ALA A 4 -2.22 -27.14 -9.37
N HIS A 5 -1.71 -27.73 -8.29
CA HIS A 5 -0.86 -27.04 -7.31
C HIS A 5 0.44 -26.51 -7.95
N ASN A 6 1.14 -27.33 -8.75
CA ASN A 6 2.31 -26.86 -9.51
C ASN A 6 1.95 -25.71 -10.48
N MET A 7 0.78 -25.75 -11.12
CA MET A 7 0.30 -24.65 -11.97
C MET A 7 0.09 -23.37 -11.15
N PHE A 8 -0.53 -23.44 -9.98
CA PHE A 8 -0.74 -22.27 -9.12
C PHE A 8 0.57 -21.65 -8.64
N ILE A 9 1.54 -22.48 -8.22
CA ILE A 9 2.88 -22.02 -7.80
C ILE A 9 3.57 -21.30 -8.96
N ARG A 10 3.51 -21.86 -10.18
CA ARG A 10 4.09 -21.21 -11.37
C ARG A 10 3.40 -19.89 -11.70
N GLY A 11 2.07 -19.83 -11.57
CA GLY A 11 1.31 -18.60 -11.73
C GLY A 11 1.71 -17.52 -10.71
N LEU A 12 1.87 -17.90 -9.43
CA LEU A 12 2.30 -16.97 -8.39
C LEU A 12 3.72 -16.45 -8.63
N ASN A 13 4.65 -17.34 -9.00
CA ASN A 13 6.02 -16.95 -9.35
C ASN A 13 6.04 -16.00 -10.56
N SER A 14 5.21 -16.27 -11.57
CA SER A 14 5.04 -15.40 -12.74
C SER A 14 4.56 -14.01 -12.35
N ILE A 15 3.63 -13.90 -11.39
CA ILE A 15 3.15 -12.62 -10.86
C ILE A 15 4.28 -11.90 -10.11
N TYR A 16 4.87 -12.56 -9.11
CA TYR A 16 5.84 -11.95 -8.20
C TYR A 16 7.10 -11.45 -8.93
N LEU A 17 7.61 -12.24 -9.87
CA LEU A 17 8.85 -11.92 -10.59
C LEU A 17 8.66 -10.85 -11.66
N GLN A 18 7.44 -10.69 -12.20
CA GLN A 18 7.18 -9.72 -13.28
C GLN A 18 6.60 -8.41 -12.79
N ALA A 19 5.84 -8.39 -11.68
CA ALA A 19 5.11 -7.21 -11.21
C ALA A 19 5.95 -5.92 -11.17
N PRO A 20 7.22 -5.90 -10.70
CA PRO A 20 8.02 -4.67 -10.66
C PRO A 20 8.47 -4.15 -12.03
N HIS A 21 8.28 -4.92 -13.09
CA HIS A 21 8.82 -4.66 -14.42
C HIS A 21 7.74 -4.43 -15.48
N ILE A 22 6.46 -4.55 -15.12
CA ILE A 22 5.36 -4.32 -16.06
C ILE A 22 5.29 -2.83 -16.39
N ALA A 23 5.39 -2.52 -17.68
CA ALA A 23 5.21 -1.17 -18.18
C ALA A 23 3.79 -0.67 -17.87
N ALA A 24 3.63 0.64 -17.63
CA ALA A 24 2.35 1.24 -17.26
C ALA A 24 1.20 0.89 -18.24
N ALA A 25 1.49 0.85 -19.54
CA ALA A 25 0.52 0.47 -20.57
C ALA A 25 -0.05 -0.96 -20.42
N GLU A 26 0.66 -1.85 -19.72
CA GLU A 26 0.28 -3.25 -19.53
C GLU A 26 -0.32 -3.52 -18.13
N HIS A 27 -0.40 -2.51 -17.24
CA HIS A 27 -0.90 -2.67 -15.87
C HIS A 27 -2.30 -3.27 -15.85
N HIS A 28 -3.21 -2.82 -16.71
CA HIS A 28 -4.56 -3.37 -16.80
C HIS A 28 -4.56 -4.86 -17.17
N ASN A 29 -3.82 -5.24 -18.22
CA ASN A 29 -3.72 -6.64 -18.67
C ASN A 29 -3.10 -7.53 -17.61
N PHE A 30 -2.06 -7.04 -16.93
CA PHE A 30 -1.41 -7.77 -15.85
C PHE A 30 -2.30 -7.91 -14.62
N ALA A 31 -3.08 -6.89 -14.27
CA ALA A 31 -4.10 -6.98 -13.23
C ALA A 31 -5.19 -8.01 -13.58
N GLN A 32 -5.64 -8.06 -14.83
CA GLN A 32 -6.55 -9.13 -15.30
C GLN A 32 -5.94 -10.53 -15.15
N TYR A 33 -4.64 -10.68 -15.43
CA TYR A 33 -3.92 -11.93 -15.23
C TYR A 33 -3.86 -12.34 -13.75
N MET A 34 -3.50 -11.41 -12.86
CA MET A 34 -3.50 -11.60 -11.40
C MET A 34 -4.89 -11.97 -10.86
N ARG A 35 -5.94 -11.32 -11.39
CA ARG A 35 -7.33 -11.63 -11.05
C ARG A 35 -7.66 -13.08 -11.38
N ARG A 36 -7.37 -13.51 -12.60
CA ARG A 36 -7.64 -14.91 -13.03
C ARG A 36 -6.92 -15.92 -12.15
N TRP A 37 -5.67 -15.65 -11.78
CA TRP A 37 -4.91 -16.51 -10.88
C TRP A 37 -5.57 -16.62 -9.50
N SER A 38 -5.91 -15.49 -8.87
CA SER A 38 -6.55 -15.52 -7.54
C SER A 38 -7.92 -16.18 -7.57
N THR A 39 -8.71 -15.93 -8.61
CA THR A 39 -10.00 -16.59 -8.81
C THR A 39 -9.86 -18.10 -8.95
N ILE A 40 -8.93 -18.61 -9.77
CA ILE A 40 -8.81 -20.07 -9.96
C ILE A 40 -8.27 -20.78 -8.71
N VAL A 41 -7.38 -20.14 -7.94
CA VAL A 41 -6.93 -20.68 -6.64
C VAL A 41 -8.12 -20.77 -5.69
N ARG A 42 -8.96 -19.73 -5.63
CA ARG A 42 -10.18 -19.73 -4.79
C ARG A 42 -11.14 -20.86 -5.15
N LEU A 43 -11.51 -20.94 -6.43
CA LEU A 43 -12.41 -21.99 -6.92
C LEU A 43 -11.85 -23.39 -6.64
N HIS A 44 -10.53 -23.56 -6.77
CA HIS A 44 -9.88 -24.85 -6.56
C HIS A 44 -9.97 -25.31 -5.11
N TYR A 45 -9.60 -24.48 -4.13
CA TYR A 45 -9.63 -24.91 -2.72
C TYR A 45 -11.07 -25.08 -2.20
N GLN A 46 -12.02 -24.27 -2.69
CA GLN A 46 -13.44 -24.44 -2.34
C GLN A 46 -14.00 -25.76 -2.89
N ALA A 47 -13.66 -26.13 -4.12
CA ALA A 47 -14.03 -27.43 -4.69
C ALA A 47 -13.32 -28.59 -3.97
N GLU A 48 -12.08 -28.38 -3.52
CA GLU A 48 -11.39 -29.36 -2.70
C GLU A 48 -12.16 -29.65 -1.40
N GLU A 49 -12.59 -28.63 -0.68
CA GLU A 49 -13.30 -28.81 0.60
C GLU A 49 -14.70 -29.41 0.44
N VAL A 50 -15.47 -28.89 -0.52
CA VAL A 50 -16.88 -29.31 -0.69
C VAL A 50 -16.96 -30.70 -1.31
N ASP A 51 -16.21 -30.95 -2.39
CA ASP A 51 -16.36 -32.18 -3.19
C ASP A 51 -15.25 -33.19 -2.90
N PHE A 52 -13.99 -32.78 -3.00
CA PHE A 52 -12.87 -33.72 -3.03
C PHE A 52 -12.56 -34.32 -1.66
N PHE A 53 -12.44 -33.49 -0.61
CA PHE A 53 -12.11 -33.92 0.75
C PHE A 53 -13.25 -34.73 1.35
N THR A 54 -14.50 -34.31 1.13
CA THR A 54 -15.70 -35.09 1.47
C THR A 54 -15.67 -36.48 0.83
N ALA A 55 -15.32 -36.57 -0.46
CA ALA A 55 -15.22 -37.86 -1.14
C ALA A 55 -14.05 -38.72 -0.59
N ILE A 56 -12.91 -38.12 -0.26
CA ILE A 56 -11.76 -38.83 0.34
C ILE A 56 -12.13 -39.41 1.70
N GLU A 57 -12.79 -38.64 2.55
CA GLU A 57 -13.26 -39.11 3.87
C GLU A 57 -14.23 -40.29 3.71
N ALA A 58 -15.25 -40.14 2.85
CA ALA A 58 -16.25 -41.19 2.61
C ALA A 58 -15.63 -42.49 2.05
N LEU A 59 -14.69 -42.38 1.12
CA LEU A 59 -14.05 -43.54 0.48
C LEU A 59 -12.98 -44.20 1.36
N SER A 60 -12.30 -43.43 2.20
CA SER A 60 -11.28 -43.95 3.12
C SER A 60 -11.87 -44.52 4.41
N GLY A 61 -13.05 -44.04 4.81
CA GLY A 61 -13.66 -44.37 6.10
C GLY A 61 -12.92 -43.74 7.30
N VAL A 62 -12.04 -42.77 7.05
CA VAL A 62 -11.27 -42.08 8.09
C VAL A 62 -11.77 -40.64 8.18
N GLU A 63 -12.50 -40.36 9.26
CA GLU A 63 -13.02 -39.02 9.57
C GLU A 63 -11.88 -38.00 9.70
N SER A 64 -12.09 -36.80 9.16
CA SER A 64 -11.18 -35.66 9.30
C SER A 64 -9.76 -35.89 8.76
N ILE A 65 -9.56 -36.87 7.86
CA ILE A 65 -8.24 -37.19 7.28
C ILE A 65 -7.60 -36.00 6.53
N MET A 66 -8.41 -35.02 6.10
CA MET A 66 -7.98 -33.81 5.38
C MET A 66 -8.02 -32.53 6.23
N GLU A 67 -8.26 -32.61 7.55
CA GLU A 67 -8.41 -31.42 8.41
C GLU A 67 -7.20 -30.47 8.35
N GLY A 68 -5.99 -31.03 8.27
CA GLY A 68 -4.77 -30.23 8.12
C GLY A 68 -4.74 -29.39 6.83
N ASN A 69 -5.33 -29.88 5.74
CA ASN A 69 -5.42 -29.13 4.48
C ASN A 69 -6.46 -28.01 4.57
N ILE A 70 -7.61 -28.28 5.19
CA ILE A 70 -8.65 -27.27 5.45
C ILE A 70 -8.08 -26.14 6.32
N ALA A 71 -7.36 -26.48 7.39
CA ALA A 71 -6.71 -25.49 8.24
C ALA A 71 -5.70 -24.61 7.47
N GLN A 72 -4.98 -25.18 6.49
CA GLN A 72 -4.09 -24.41 5.63
C GLN A 72 -4.85 -23.49 4.67
N HIS A 73 -5.99 -23.92 4.13
CA HIS A 73 -6.84 -23.08 3.28
C HIS A 73 -7.33 -21.85 4.04
N HIS A 74 -7.92 -22.05 5.22
CA HIS A 74 -8.37 -20.95 6.07
C HIS A 74 -7.23 -20.02 6.51
N ALA A 75 -6.00 -20.54 6.64
CA ALA A 75 -4.85 -19.73 7.00
C ALA A 75 -4.42 -18.75 5.89
N PHE A 76 -4.54 -19.12 4.61
CA PHE A 76 -4.17 -18.24 3.50
C PHE A 76 -5.34 -17.45 2.90
N GLU A 77 -6.58 -17.89 3.11
CA GLU A 77 -7.78 -17.30 2.50
C GLU A 77 -7.88 -15.77 2.71
N PRO A 78 -7.69 -15.22 3.93
CA PRO A 78 -7.74 -13.77 4.12
C PRO A 78 -6.69 -13.00 3.30
N GLY A 79 -5.51 -13.58 3.11
CA GLY A 79 -4.45 -13.00 2.30
C GLY A 79 -4.78 -13.02 0.80
N LEU A 80 -5.38 -14.11 0.32
CA LEU A 80 -5.83 -14.24 -1.06
C LEU A 80 -6.99 -13.27 -1.36
N ASP A 81 -7.90 -13.07 -0.39
CA ASP A 81 -9.00 -12.12 -0.49
C ASP A 81 -8.51 -10.67 -0.56
N ALA A 82 -7.57 -10.29 0.31
CA ALA A 82 -6.95 -8.98 0.27
C ALA A 82 -6.22 -8.72 -1.06
N PHE A 83 -5.48 -9.71 -1.56
CA PHE A 83 -4.84 -9.62 -2.89
C PHE A 83 -5.86 -9.44 -4.00
N HIS A 84 -6.94 -10.23 -4.00
CA HIS A 84 -7.99 -10.12 -5.03
C HIS A 84 -8.69 -8.76 -4.99
N ALA A 85 -9.00 -8.24 -3.80
CA ALA A 85 -9.61 -6.93 -3.63
C ALA A 85 -8.70 -5.79 -4.13
N HIS A 86 -7.40 -5.88 -3.86
CA HIS A 86 -6.42 -4.93 -4.41
C HIS A 86 -6.39 -4.98 -5.93
N VAL A 87 -6.37 -6.17 -6.54
CA VAL A 87 -6.40 -6.30 -8.01
C VAL A 87 -7.68 -5.72 -8.61
N GLU A 88 -8.84 -5.92 -7.95
CA GLU A 88 -10.10 -5.30 -8.38
C GLU A 88 -10.07 -3.77 -8.27
N ALA A 89 -9.45 -3.22 -7.22
CA ALA A 89 -9.23 -1.78 -7.07
C ALA A 89 -8.36 -1.20 -8.19
N VAL A 90 -7.24 -1.87 -8.53
CA VAL A 90 -6.39 -1.51 -9.67
C VAL A 90 -7.18 -1.54 -10.99
N LEU A 91 -7.98 -2.59 -11.22
CA LEU A 91 -8.82 -2.70 -12.42
C LEU A 91 -9.93 -1.65 -12.48
N ALA A 92 -10.45 -1.22 -11.33
CA ALA A 92 -11.41 -0.13 -11.23
C ALA A 92 -10.77 1.25 -11.39
N GLY A 93 -9.44 1.34 -11.51
CA GLY A 93 -8.69 2.58 -11.65
C GLY A 93 -8.70 3.44 -10.38
N THR A 94 -8.98 2.86 -9.21
CA THR A 94 -9.06 3.65 -7.97
C THR A 94 -7.70 4.20 -7.54
N GLU A 95 -6.60 3.51 -7.88
CA GLU A 95 -5.24 4.02 -7.69
C GLU A 95 -4.99 5.26 -8.57
N ASP A 96 -5.37 5.21 -9.84
CA ASP A 96 -5.24 6.34 -10.76
C ASP A 96 -6.07 7.53 -10.28
N VAL A 97 -7.28 7.29 -9.76
CA VAL A 97 -8.14 8.32 -9.18
C VAL A 97 -7.51 8.95 -7.94
N LEU A 98 -6.90 8.15 -7.05
CA LEU A 98 -6.22 8.67 -5.87
C LEU A 98 -5.02 9.54 -6.27
N VAL A 99 -4.19 9.05 -7.19
CA VAL A 99 -3.02 9.80 -7.68
C VAL A 99 -3.44 11.09 -8.37
N ALA A 100 -4.44 11.03 -9.26
CA ALA A 100 -4.99 12.20 -9.93
C ALA A 100 -5.55 13.21 -8.91
N HIS A 101 -6.34 12.75 -7.93
CA HIS A 101 -6.88 13.61 -6.88
C HIS A 101 -5.77 14.34 -6.09
N LEU A 102 -4.74 13.60 -5.65
CA LEU A 102 -3.62 14.18 -4.90
C LEU A 102 -2.81 15.17 -5.75
N ALA A 103 -2.57 14.84 -7.03
CA ALA A 103 -1.83 15.69 -7.96
C ALA A 103 -2.60 16.95 -8.35
N ASP A 104 -3.89 16.83 -8.69
CA ASP A 104 -4.76 17.95 -9.10
C ASP A 104 -5.13 18.86 -7.91
N GLY A 105 -5.12 18.31 -6.69
CA GLY A 105 -5.36 19.07 -5.47
C GLY A 105 -4.34 20.18 -5.25
N ILE A 106 -3.07 19.94 -5.58
CA ILE A 106 -1.98 20.91 -5.40
C ILE A 106 -2.23 22.22 -6.19
N PRO A 107 -2.32 22.22 -7.54
CA PRO A 107 -2.53 23.45 -8.31
C PRO A 107 -3.89 24.09 -8.02
N THR A 108 -4.91 23.29 -7.68
CA THR A 108 -6.23 23.80 -7.25
C THR A 108 -6.10 24.66 -6.00
N LEU A 109 -5.38 24.18 -4.98
CA LEU A 109 -5.14 24.92 -3.74
C LEU A 109 -4.19 26.10 -3.95
N GLU A 110 -3.12 25.94 -4.74
CA GLU A 110 -2.23 27.06 -5.09
C GLU A 110 -2.97 28.18 -5.83
N GLY A 111 -3.95 27.83 -6.68
CA GLY A 111 -4.81 28.78 -7.38
C GLY A 111 -5.67 29.67 -6.45
N LEU A 112 -5.84 29.29 -5.18
CA LEU A 112 -6.54 30.09 -4.17
C LEU A 112 -5.68 31.23 -3.59
N ARG A 113 -4.39 31.31 -3.95
CA ARG A 113 -3.46 32.34 -3.45
C ARG A 113 -4.00 33.79 -3.54
N PRO A 114 -4.72 34.22 -4.59
CA PRO A 114 -5.33 35.56 -4.64
C PRO A 114 -6.43 35.82 -3.61
N HIS A 115 -6.86 34.79 -2.87
CA HIS A 115 -7.89 34.85 -1.83
C HIS A 115 -7.33 34.51 -0.44
N ALA A 116 -6.01 34.49 -0.27
CA ALA A 116 -5.35 34.09 0.98
C ALA A 116 -5.83 34.90 2.19
N ASP A 117 -6.07 36.20 2.02
CA ASP A 117 -6.61 37.12 3.04
C ASP A 117 -7.97 36.66 3.59
N LYS A 118 -8.78 36.02 2.75
CA LYS A 118 -10.11 35.51 3.13
C LYS A 118 -10.05 34.13 3.78
N LEU A 119 -8.96 33.39 3.53
CA LEU A 119 -8.72 32.06 4.08
C LEU A 119 -7.93 32.10 5.39
N GLU A 120 -7.24 33.21 5.67
CA GLU A 120 -6.43 33.39 6.88
C GLU A 120 -7.19 33.11 8.18
N PRO A 121 -8.43 33.61 8.40
CA PRO A 121 -9.20 33.26 9.59
C PRO A 121 -9.51 31.76 9.71
N PHE A 122 -9.73 31.07 8.59
CA PHE A 122 -9.99 29.62 8.56
C PHE A 122 -8.73 28.81 8.91
N VAL A 123 -7.55 29.29 8.51
CA VAL A 123 -6.27 28.69 8.85
C VAL A 123 -5.93 28.94 10.32
N GLU A 124 -6.16 30.15 10.83
CA GLU A 124 -5.89 30.54 12.22
C GLU A 124 -6.85 29.91 13.24
N GLU A 125 -8.13 29.71 12.90
CA GLU A 125 -9.13 29.07 13.78
C GLU A 125 -8.90 27.56 13.99
N GLY A 126 -7.90 26.97 13.32
CA GLY A 126 -7.60 25.54 13.43
C GLY A 126 -8.56 24.64 12.65
N HIS A 127 -9.41 25.21 11.80
CA HIS A 127 -10.12 24.45 10.76
C HIS A 127 -9.20 23.98 9.62
N GLY A 128 -7.93 24.42 9.62
CA GLY A 128 -6.81 23.69 9.02
C GLY A 128 -6.57 22.35 9.72
N ARG A 129 -7.43 21.36 9.44
CA ARG A 129 -7.45 20.01 10.05
C ARG A 129 -6.12 19.23 10.00
N GLY A 130 -5.13 19.67 9.24
CA GLY A 130 -3.81 19.02 9.15
C GLY A 130 -3.08 18.93 10.50
N GLY A 131 -3.30 19.87 11.44
CA GLY A 131 -2.77 19.76 12.80
C GLY A 131 -3.45 18.66 13.62
N ALA A 132 -4.79 18.61 13.58
CA ALA A 132 -5.58 17.61 14.30
C ALA A 132 -5.36 16.18 13.78
N GLU A 133 -5.16 16.02 12.47
CA GLU A 133 -4.82 14.72 11.85
C GLU A 133 -3.43 14.25 12.30
N LEU A 134 -2.44 15.14 12.36
CA LEU A 134 -1.10 14.82 12.90
C LEU A 134 -1.15 14.51 14.40
N ASP A 135 -1.99 15.23 15.16
CA ASP A 135 -2.20 15.00 16.59
C ASP A 135 -2.84 13.62 16.85
N GLU A 136 -3.82 13.20 16.05
CA GLU A 136 -4.44 11.87 16.13
C GLU A 136 -3.43 10.75 15.87
N LEU A 137 -2.52 10.95 14.91
CA LEU A 137 -1.46 9.97 14.61
C LEU A 137 -0.33 9.96 15.66
N GLY A 138 -0.30 10.94 16.57
CA GLY A 138 0.67 11.07 17.65
C GLY A 138 2.13 11.14 17.19
N LEU A 139 3.07 10.86 18.11
CA LEU A 139 4.51 10.91 17.82
C LEU A 139 4.92 10.02 16.63
N SER A 140 4.24 8.87 16.47
CA SER A 140 4.50 7.93 15.37
C SER A 140 4.17 8.54 14.01
N GLY A 141 3.00 9.19 13.90
CA GLY A 141 2.58 9.90 12.70
C GLY A 141 3.38 11.15 12.40
N MET A 142 3.68 11.96 13.41
CA MET A 142 4.53 13.13 13.26
C MET A 142 5.89 12.74 12.67
N VAL A 143 6.54 11.72 13.23
CA VAL A 143 7.81 11.19 12.72
C VAL A 143 7.67 10.63 11.30
N TRP A 144 6.52 10.01 10.98
CA TRP A 144 6.22 9.57 9.63
C TRP A 144 6.06 10.72 8.65
N ALA A 145 5.35 11.79 9.00
CA ALA A 145 5.17 12.96 8.15
C ALA A 145 6.51 13.64 7.84
N PHE A 146 7.35 13.90 8.85
CA PHE A 146 8.69 14.46 8.63
C PHE A 146 9.58 13.58 7.74
N ALA A 147 9.38 12.26 7.75
CA ALA A 147 10.11 11.33 6.88
C ALA A 147 9.67 11.36 5.40
N HIS A 148 8.65 12.14 5.05
CA HIS A 148 8.10 12.24 3.69
C HIS A 148 7.85 13.68 3.20
N ILE A 149 8.15 14.70 3.99
CA ILE A 149 8.07 16.11 3.54
C ILE A 149 9.32 16.44 2.72
N ASP A 150 9.10 16.77 1.45
CA ASP A 150 10.10 17.34 0.56
C ASP A 150 10.26 18.84 0.83
N LEU A 151 11.42 19.25 1.35
CA LEU A 151 11.72 20.65 1.63
C LEU A 151 12.11 21.45 0.38
N GLU A 152 12.38 20.78 -0.74
CA GLU A 152 12.73 21.42 -2.01
C GLU A 152 11.48 21.75 -2.85
N PHE A 153 10.33 21.16 -2.48
CA PHE A 153 9.05 21.40 -3.14
C PHE A 153 8.66 22.88 -3.14
N GLY A 154 8.10 23.35 -4.26
CA GLY A 154 7.67 24.74 -4.42
C GLY A 154 8.80 25.77 -4.28
N ASP A 155 9.99 25.46 -4.82
CA ASP A 155 11.21 26.29 -4.72
C ASP A 155 11.61 26.60 -3.26
N GLY A 156 11.38 25.64 -2.35
CA GLY A 156 11.71 25.79 -0.93
C GLY A 156 10.77 26.69 -0.14
N MET A 157 9.64 27.11 -0.72
CA MET A 157 8.60 27.91 -0.04
C MET A 157 8.09 27.23 1.24
N TRP A 158 8.19 25.91 1.32
CA TRP A 158 7.73 25.09 2.44
C TRP A 158 8.86 24.61 3.36
N ALA A 159 10.08 25.16 3.25
CA ALA A 159 11.24 24.74 4.05
C ALA A 159 11.00 24.81 5.58
N ASN A 160 10.09 25.69 6.00
CA ASN A 160 9.71 25.85 7.41
C ASN A 160 8.37 25.19 7.77
N TRP A 161 7.73 24.44 6.86
CA TRP A 161 6.48 23.71 7.12
C TRP A 161 6.70 22.22 7.45
N PRO A 162 5.98 21.64 8.43
CA PRO A 162 5.25 22.33 9.49
C PRO A 162 6.23 23.08 10.41
N ALA A 163 5.78 24.12 11.11
CA ALA A 163 6.63 24.99 11.92
C ALA A 163 7.46 24.17 12.94
N ALA A 164 8.73 23.91 12.61
CA ALA A 164 9.64 23.07 13.39
C ALA A 164 11.08 23.49 13.12
N SER A 165 11.89 23.55 14.17
CA SER A 165 13.32 23.85 14.05
C SER A 165 14.05 22.74 13.28
N ALA A 166 15.18 23.09 12.64
CA ALA A 166 16.02 22.11 11.95
C ALA A 166 16.45 20.94 12.87
N VAL A 167 16.63 21.22 14.18
CA VAL A 167 16.94 20.19 15.18
C VAL A 167 15.78 19.23 15.37
N VAL A 168 14.55 19.74 15.50
CA VAL A 168 13.34 18.90 15.66
C VAL A 168 13.15 18.04 14.41
N ARG A 169 13.32 18.60 13.22
CA ARG A 169 13.23 17.87 11.94
C ARG A 169 14.26 16.76 11.85
N PHE A 170 15.53 17.10 12.10
CA PHE A 170 16.63 16.12 12.09
C PHE A 170 16.37 14.99 13.08
N LEU A 171 15.91 15.31 14.29
CA LEU A 171 15.56 14.31 15.28
C LEU A 171 14.38 13.46 14.83
N ALA A 172 13.32 14.03 14.26
CA ALA A 172 12.17 13.29 13.77
C ALA A 172 12.55 12.34 12.62
N THR A 173 13.23 12.83 11.58
CA THR A 173 13.68 12.02 10.44
C THR A 173 14.73 10.97 10.83
N SER A 174 15.51 11.24 11.89
CA SER A 174 16.50 10.31 12.47
C SER A 174 15.92 9.36 13.51
N LEU A 175 14.80 9.66 14.15
CA LEU A 175 14.08 8.73 15.04
C LEU A 175 13.17 7.79 14.27
N PHE A 176 12.85 8.09 13.01
CA PHE A 176 11.99 7.24 12.17
C PHE A 176 12.43 5.77 12.19
N TRP A 177 13.72 5.47 12.05
CA TRP A 177 14.18 4.07 12.10
C TRP A 177 13.99 3.41 13.47
N ARG A 178 14.02 4.19 14.54
CA ARG A 178 13.89 3.69 15.91
C ARG A 178 12.43 3.40 16.28
N ILE A 179 11.49 4.11 15.65
CA ILE A 179 10.05 3.95 15.85
C ILE A 179 9.45 2.96 14.83
N HIS A 180 9.81 3.10 13.56
CA HIS A 180 9.23 2.37 12.43
C HIS A 180 10.09 1.19 11.94
N GLY A 181 11.22 0.91 12.61
CA GLY A 181 12.04 -0.28 12.40
C GLY A 181 12.44 -0.51 10.94
N GLY A 182 12.11 -1.70 10.41
CA GLY A 182 12.44 -2.13 9.06
C GLY A 182 11.85 -1.26 7.93
N MET A 183 10.92 -0.35 8.24
CA MET A 183 10.33 0.59 7.27
C MET A 183 11.26 1.77 6.93
N ALA A 184 12.29 2.03 7.74
CA ALA A 184 13.19 3.18 7.60
C ALA A 184 13.88 3.31 6.23
N LYS A 185 14.05 2.19 5.53
CA LYS A 185 14.64 2.16 4.20
C LYS A 185 13.74 2.74 3.11
N PHE A 186 12.43 2.86 3.36
CA PHE A 186 11.43 3.31 2.39
C PHE A 186 11.08 4.80 2.47
N LYS A 187 11.71 5.58 3.37
CA LYS A 187 11.49 7.02 3.46
C LYS A 187 11.71 7.72 2.12
N ALA A 188 10.84 8.68 1.79
CA ALA A 188 10.97 9.50 0.58
C ALA A 188 12.12 10.50 0.66
N VAL A 189 12.46 10.97 1.87
CA VAL A 189 13.53 11.94 2.10
C VAL A 189 14.67 11.40 2.98
N ASP A 190 15.83 12.06 2.91
CA ASP A 190 17.00 11.78 3.72
C ASP A 190 16.83 12.27 5.19
N LYS A 191 17.92 12.52 5.93
CA LYS A 191 17.85 13.06 7.30
C LYS A 191 17.67 14.58 7.32
N SER A 192 18.00 15.23 6.22
CA SER A 192 17.96 16.67 6.03
C SER A 192 16.63 17.13 5.41
N GLY A 193 15.82 16.21 4.89
CA GLY A 193 14.53 16.52 4.26
C GLY A 193 14.60 16.68 2.74
N HIS A 194 15.70 16.26 2.11
CA HIS A 194 15.82 16.23 0.65
C HIS A 194 15.38 14.90 0.08
N MET A 195 14.79 14.93 -1.11
CA MET A 195 14.39 13.72 -1.81
C MET A 195 15.58 12.79 -2.03
N ARG A 196 15.34 11.50 -1.82
CA ARG A 196 16.36 10.45 -2.01
C ARG A 196 15.86 9.39 -2.96
N HIS A 197 16.81 8.65 -3.53
CA HIS A 197 16.49 7.42 -4.23
C HIS A 197 15.81 6.41 -3.29
N LEU A 198 14.67 5.87 -3.73
CA LEU A 198 13.90 4.88 -2.99
C LEU A 198 14.62 3.52 -2.99
N TYR A 199 14.60 2.83 -1.86
CA TYR A 199 15.41 1.61 -1.65
C TYR A 199 15.09 0.47 -2.64
N ALA A 200 13.80 0.28 -2.98
CA ALA A 200 13.34 -0.88 -3.75
C ALA A 200 13.11 -0.59 -5.24
N VAL A 201 13.30 0.65 -5.68
CA VAL A 201 13.20 1.01 -7.09
C VAL A 201 14.54 0.67 -7.74
N LEU A 202 14.52 -0.05 -8.86
CA LEU A 202 15.75 -0.38 -9.59
C LEU A 202 16.32 0.88 -10.26
N LYS A 203 17.64 0.95 -10.34
CA LYS A 203 18.36 1.97 -11.13
C LYS A 203 18.26 1.69 -12.61
#